data_AF-Q6HE52-F1
#
_entry.id   AF-Q6HE52-F1
#
_cell.length_a   1.000
_cell.length_b   1.000
_cell.length_c   1.000
_cell.angle_alpha   90.00
_cell.angle_beta   90.00
_cell.angle_gamma   90.00
#
_symmetry.space_group_name_H-M   'P 1'
#
loop_
_entity.id
_entity.type
_entity.pdbx_description
1 polymer ?
#
loop_
_entity_poly.entity_id
_entity_poly.type
_entity_poly.pdbx_seq_one_letter_code
_entity_poly.pdbx_strand_id
1 'polypeptide(L)'
;MHKYILAIMTCLILLKAISADPVKAAENPEQKEMQQRIEQHFRTKAEHFGLKTEGKDLKEVRKEITIIEEAKKRENVWRTAQTLRIQTEGKTMNELIKDVRKKVKK
;
A
#
# COMPACT_ATOMS: atom_id res chain seq x y z
N MET A 1 38.75 -45.47 -5.68
CA MET A 1 37.92 -44.64 -6.58
C MET A 1 36.42 -44.72 -6.27
N HIS A 2 35.79 -45.90 -6.26
CA HIS A 2 34.33 -46.05 -6.09
C HIS A 2 33.75 -45.50 -4.76
N LYS A 3 34.46 -45.68 -3.64
CA LYS A 3 34.06 -45.17 -2.31
C LYS A 3 33.94 -43.63 -2.24
N TYR A 4 34.83 -42.92 -2.94
CA TYR A 4 34.81 -41.45 -3.01
C TYR A 4 33.70 -40.93 -3.91
N ILE A 5 33.42 -41.64 -5.01
CA ILE A 5 32.32 -41.32 -5.92
C ILE A 5 30.98 -41.44 -5.19
N LEU A 6 30.79 -42.49 -4.38
CA LEU A 6 29.57 -42.66 -3.59
C LEU A 6 29.39 -41.54 -2.55
N ALA A 7 30.48 -41.14 -1.88
CA ALA A 7 30.44 -40.05 -0.89
C ALA A 7 30.15 -38.68 -1.50
N ILE A 8 30.65 -38.41 -2.72
CA ILE A 8 30.37 -37.16 -3.43
C ILE A 8 28.92 -37.14 -3.90
N MET A 9 28.40 -38.26 -4.41
CA MET A 9 27.01 -38.36 -4.88
C MET A 9 26.00 -38.18 -3.73
N THR A 10 26.26 -38.75 -2.55
CA THR A 10 25.40 -38.55 -1.38
C THR A 10 25.46 -37.11 -0.87
N CYS A 11 26.63 -36.47 -0.88
CA CYS A 11 26.77 -35.08 -0.49
C CYS A 11 26.02 -34.12 -1.43
N LEU A 12 26.04 -34.38 -2.74
CA LEU A 12 25.29 -33.62 -3.74
C LEU A 12 23.76 -33.78 -3.60
N ILE A 13 23.29 -34.96 -3.21
CA ILE A 13 21.86 -35.20 -2.93
C ILE A 13 21.42 -34.43 -1.68
N LEU A 14 22.24 -34.40 -0.63
CA LEU A 14 21.98 -33.64 0.59
C LEU A 14 22.02 -32.12 0.35
N LEU A 15 22.94 -31.63 -0.50
CA LEU A 15 22.99 -30.22 -0.92
C LEU A 15 21.74 -29.80 -1.70
N LYS A 16 21.24 -30.64 -2.60
CA LYS A 16 19.98 -30.38 -3.31
C LYS A 16 18.76 -30.31 -2.39
N ALA A 17 18.74 -31.12 -1.31
CA ALA A 17 17.66 -31.07 -0.32
C ALA A 17 17.65 -29.75 0.48
N ILE A 18 18.81 -29.08 0.63
CA ILE A 18 18.90 -27.76 1.27
C ILE A 18 18.48 -26.63 0.31
N SER A 19 18.63 -26.82 -1.00
CA SER A 19 18.16 -25.85 -2.03
C SER A 19 16.65 -25.88 -2.29
N ALA A 20 15.92 -26.84 -1.72
CA ALA A 20 14.49 -26.72 -1.58
C ALA A 20 14.24 -25.83 -0.35
N ASP A 21 14.14 -24.53 -0.58
CA ASP A 21 13.85 -23.53 0.45
C ASP A 21 12.82 -24.05 1.48
N PRO A 22 13.19 -24.24 2.77
CA PRO A 22 12.19 -24.54 3.81
C PRO A 22 11.33 -23.31 4.13
N VAL A 23 11.52 -22.19 3.41
CA VAL A 23 10.57 -21.08 3.36
C VAL A 23 9.42 -21.39 2.39
N LYS A 24 8.95 -22.64 2.35
CA LYS A 24 7.50 -22.84 2.22
C LYS A 24 6.89 -22.48 3.56
N ALA A 25 6.95 -21.19 3.88
CA ALA A 25 6.24 -20.56 4.96
C ALA A 25 4.79 -21.00 4.78
N ALA A 26 4.33 -21.93 5.60
CA ALA A 26 2.92 -22.17 5.78
C ALA A 26 2.30 -20.78 6.01
N GLU A 27 1.47 -20.32 5.08
CA GLU A 27 0.81 -19.02 5.19
C GLU A 27 0.18 -18.98 6.58
N ASN A 28 0.72 -18.15 7.49
CA ASN A 28 0.18 -18.06 8.84
C ASN A 28 -1.28 -17.64 8.69
N PRO A 29 -2.27 -18.42 9.18
CA PRO A 29 -3.68 -18.09 9.03
C PRO A 29 -4.01 -16.66 9.49
N GLU A 30 -3.31 -16.14 10.51
CA GLU A 30 -3.46 -14.76 10.97
C GLU A 30 -3.00 -13.73 9.92
N GLN A 31 -1.93 -14.02 9.18
CA GLN A 31 -1.46 -13.15 8.10
C GLN A 31 -2.45 -13.13 6.94
N LYS A 32 -3.02 -14.28 6.58
CA LYS A 32 -4.04 -14.36 5.54
C LYS A 32 -5.31 -13.59 5.92
N GLU A 33 -5.76 -13.74 7.17
CA GLU A 33 -6.90 -12.99 7.70
C GLU A 33 -6.62 -11.48 7.70
N MET A 34 -5.44 -11.05 8.13
CA MET A 34 -5.03 -9.65 8.10
C MET A 34 -5.07 -9.09 6.66
N GLN A 35 -4.55 -9.83 5.67
CA GLN A 35 -4.60 -9.40 4.27
C GLN A 35 -6.02 -9.27 3.75
N GLN A 36 -6.91 -10.21 4.08
CA GLN A 36 -8.32 -10.15 3.71
C GLN A 36 -9.01 -8.94 4.33
N ARG A 37 -8.74 -8.63 5.60
CA ARG A 37 -9.28 -7.43 6.28
C ARG A 37 -8.79 -6.14 5.63
N ILE A 38 -7.52 -6.07 5.26
CA ILE A 38 -6.94 -4.93 4.53
C ILE A 38 -7.64 -4.77 3.18
N GLU A 39 -7.79 -5.86 2.43
CA GLU A 39 -8.47 -5.85 1.14
C GLU A 39 -9.93 -5.37 1.26
N GLN A 40 -10.69 -5.93 2.20
CA GLN A 40 -12.05 -5.50 2.49
C GLN A 40 -12.12 -4.02 2.83
N HIS A 41 -11.22 -3.52 3.69
CA HIS A 41 -11.17 -2.12 4.05
C HIS A 41 -11.01 -1.20 2.83
N PHE A 42 -10.09 -1.53 1.91
CA PHE A 42 -9.90 -0.75 0.69
C PHE A 42 -11.10 -0.86 -0.26
N ARG A 43 -11.72 -2.04 -0.39
CA ARG A 43 -12.91 -2.22 -1.25
C ARG A 43 -14.10 -1.40 -0.75
N THR A 44 -14.41 -1.47 0.54
CA THR A 44 -15.46 -0.65 1.17
C THR A 44 -15.16 0.84 1.02
N LYS A 45 -13.89 1.25 1.21
CA LYS A 45 -13.48 2.64 1.02
C LYS A 45 -13.67 3.09 -0.44
N ALA A 46 -13.37 2.24 -1.42
CA ALA A 46 -13.58 2.52 -2.83
C ALA A 46 -15.08 2.70 -3.15
N GLU A 47 -15.95 1.84 -2.61
CA GLU A 47 -17.40 1.94 -2.75
C GLU A 47 -17.94 3.26 -2.17
N HIS A 48 -17.44 3.69 -1.01
CA HIS A 48 -17.76 5.01 -0.45
C HIS A 48 -17.36 6.18 -1.36
N PHE A 49 -16.34 5.99 -2.20
CA PHE A 49 -15.95 6.96 -3.22
C PHE A 49 -16.68 6.76 -4.57
N GLY A 50 -17.56 5.77 -4.69
CA GLY A 50 -18.28 5.44 -5.92
C GLY A 50 -17.43 4.72 -6.96
N LEU A 51 -16.32 4.09 -6.56
CA LEU A 51 -15.43 3.35 -7.45
C LEU A 51 -15.89 1.91 -7.63
N LYS A 52 -15.87 1.42 -8.88
CA LYS A 52 -16.02 0.00 -9.20
C LYS A 52 -14.72 -0.74 -8.89
N THR A 53 -14.78 -1.75 -8.03
CA THR A 53 -13.62 -2.57 -7.61
C THR A 53 -13.64 -4.00 -8.19
N GLU A 54 -14.72 -4.37 -8.87
CA GLU A 54 -14.88 -5.70 -9.47
C GLU A 54 -13.85 -5.91 -10.59
N GLY A 55 -13.16 -7.05 -10.56
CA GLY A 55 -12.11 -7.40 -11.52
C GLY A 55 -10.80 -6.63 -11.38
N LYS A 56 -10.67 -5.70 -10.42
CA LYS A 56 -9.45 -4.93 -10.18
C LYS A 56 -8.55 -5.55 -9.11
N ASP A 57 -7.24 -5.40 -9.29
CA ASP A 57 -6.26 -5.75 -8.27
C ASP A 57 -6.29 -4.74 -7.11
N LEU A 58 -5.94 -5.19 -5.90
CA LEU A 58 -5.92 -4.34 -4.70
C LEU A 58 -4.98 -3.13 -4.87
N LYS A 59 -3.87 -3.26 -5.60
CA LYS A 59 -2.96 -2.14 -5.88
C LYS A 59 -3.63 -1.07 -6.74
N GLU A 60 -4.43 -1.48 -7.73
CA GLU A 60 -5.17 -0.55 -8.59
C GLU A 60 -6.24 0.19 -7.80
N VAL A 61 -7.02 -0.54 -7.01
CA VAL A 61 -8.04 0.04 -6.11
C VAL A 61 -7.39 1.05 -5.16
N ARG A 62 -6.25 0.70 -4.55
CA ARG A 62 -5.52 1.62 -3.65
C ARG A 62 -5.06 2.88 -4.38
N LYS A 63 -4.52 2.75 -5.60
CA LYS A 63 -4.06 3.88 -6.41
C LYS A 63 -5.20 4.83 -6.73
N GLU A 64 -6.35 4.31 -7.15
CA GLU A 64 -7.53 5.13 -7.45
C GLU A 64 -8.05 5.86 -6.21
N ILE A 65 -8.13 5.17 -5.07
CA ILE A 65 -8.49 5.79 -3.79
C ILE A 65 -7.54 6.93 -3.44
N THR A 66 -6.23 6.72 -3.54
CA THR A 66 -5.23 7.75 -3.22
C THR A 66 -5.41 8.99 -4.08
N ILE A 67 -5.62 8.83 -5.40
CA ILE A 67 -5.85 9.96 -6.31
C ILE A 67 -7.07 10.78 -5.89
N ILE A 68 -8.17 10.11 -5.54
CA ILE A 68 -9.41 10.79 -5.11
C ILE A 68 -9.21 11.49 -3.77
N GLU A 69 -8.54 10.85 -2.80
CA GLU A 69 -8.25 11.46 -1.51
C GLU A 69 -7.37 12.70 -1.63
N GLU A 70 -6.35 12.65 -2.50
CA GLU A 70 -5.50 13.79 -2.79
C GLU A 70 -6.27 14.94 -3.44
N ALA A 71 -7.16 14.64 -4.38
CA ALA A 71 -8.03 15.64 -5.01
C ALA A 71 -8.97 16.29 -3.98
N LYS A 72 -9.66 15.49 -3.16
CA LYS A 72 -10.55 15.99 -2.10
C LYS A 72 -9.78 16.80 -1.06
N LYS A 73 -8.59 16.35 -0.67
CA LYS A 73 -7.73 17.09 0.26
C LYS A 73 -7.34 18.44 -0.31
N ARG A 74 -6.91 18.50 -1.58
CA ARG A 74 -6.59 19.74 -2.28
C ARG A 74 -7.79 20.68 -2.30
N GLU A 75 -8.97 20.18 -2.65
CA GLU A 75 -10.20 20.96 -2.67
C GLU A 75 -10.54 21.50 -1.27
N ASN A 76 -10.49 20.67 -0.24
CA ASN A 76 -10.78 21.06 1.14
C ASN A 76 -9.83 22.16 1.64
N VAL A 77 -8.54 22.03 1.35
CA VAL A 77 -7.54 23.06 1.70
C VAL A 77 -7.87 24.36 0.98
N TRP A 78 -8.19 24.30 -0.30
CA TRP A 78 -8.53 25.48 -1.10
C TRP A 78 -9.79 26.17 -0.60
N ARG A 79 -10.88 25.42 -0.35
CA ARG A 79 -12.12 25.98 0.23
C ARG A 79 -11.85 26.62 1.59
N THR A 80 -11.08 25.95 2.44
CA THR A 80 -10.73 26.50 3.76
C THR A 80 -9.91 27.78 3.62
N ALA A 81 -8.95 27.82 2.69
CA ALA A 81 -8.16 29.01 2.43
C ALA A 81 -9.04 30.19 2.00
N GLN A 82 -10.02 29.97 1.11
CA GLN A 82 -10.97 30.99 0.70
C GLN A 82 -11.84 31.49 1.87
N THR A 83 -12.39 30.58 2.68
CA THR A 83 -13.17 30.92 3.87
C THR A 83 -12.37 31.79 4.84
N LEU A 84 -11.07 31.51 4.96
CA LEU A 84 -10.15 32.25 5.83
C LEU A 84 -9.54 33.49 5.17
N ARG A 85 -9.98 33.83 3.94
CA ARG A 85 -9.46 34.93 3.12
C ARG A 85 -7.94 34.90 2.94
N ILE A 86 -7.39 33.70 2.78
CA ILE A 86 -5.98 33.47 2.47
C ILE A 86 -5.80 33.55 0.95
N GLN A 87 -4.80 34.30 0.49
CA GLN A 87 -4.45 34.37 -0.93
C GLN A 87 -4.03 32.99 -1.44
N THR A 88 -4.69 32.50 -2.49
CA THR A 88 -4.49 31.18 -3.10
C THR A 88 -3.66 31.23 -4.39
N GLU A 89 -3.69 32.34 -5.12
CA GLU A 89 -2.95 32.53 -6.37
C GLU A 89 -1.44 32.48 -6.17
N GLY A 90 -0.75 31.79 -7.08
CA GLY A 90 0.71 31.66 -7.09
C GLY A 90 1.29 30.74 -6.01
N LYS A 91 0.47 30.21 -5.09
CA LYS A 91 0.95 29.34 -4.00
C LYS A 91 0.91 27.87 -4.37
N THR A 92 1.92 27.15 -3.91
CA THR A 92 1.93 25.68 -3.94
C THR A 92 0.95 25.10 -2.92
N MET A 93 0.56 23.84 -3.11
CA MET A 93 -0.32 23.14 -2.17
C MET A 93 0.25 23.09 -0.74
N ASN A 94 1.56 22.87 -0.60
CA ASN A 94 2.21 22.80 0.72
C ASN A 94 2.18 24.13 1.45
N GLU A 95 2.40 25.24 0.74
CA GLU A 95 2.27 26.59 1.30
C GLU A 95 0.85 26.87 1.73
N LEU A 96 -0.13 26.50 0.91
CA LEU A 96 -1.54 26.71 1.23
C LEU A 96 -1.97 25.91 2.47
N ILE A 97 -1.54 24.64 2.58
CA ILE A 97 -1.77 23.81 3.78
C ILE A 97 -1.16 24.47 5.02
N LYS A 98 0.07 24.99 4.92
CA LYS A 98 0.77 25.64 6.03
C LYS A 98 0.03 26.90 6.49
N ASP A 99 -0.40 27.73 5.55
CA ASP A 99 -1.11 28.98 5.84
C ASP A 99 -2.48 28.71 6.47
N VAL A 100 -3.26 27.78 5.90
CA VAL A 100 -4.54 27.34 6.46
C VAL A 100 -4.32 26.83 7.89
N ARG A 101 -3.35 25.94 8.11
CA ARG A 101 -3.07 25.38 9.45
C ARG A 101 -2.64 26.44 10.46
N LYS A 102 -1.84 27.42 10.03
CA LYS A 102 -1.42 28.55 10.88
C LYS A 102 -2.61 29.43 11.26
N LYS A 103 -3.53 29.67 10.32
CA LYS A 103 -4.69 30.53 10.50
C LYS A 103 -5.79 29.88 11.35
N VAL A 104 -6.02 28.57 11.20
CA VAL A 104 -6.99 27.81 12.02
C VAL A 104 -6.56 27.69 13.48
N LYS A 105 -5.25 27.68 13.75
CA LYS A 105 -4.70 27.58 15.11
C LYS A 105 -4.65 28.92 15.87
N LYS A 106 -5.00 30.03 15.23
CA LYS A 106 -4.86 31.39 15.75
C LYS A 106 -6.23 31.97 16.04
#